data_AF-A0A537DPF7-F1
#
_entry.id   AF-A0A537DPF7-F1
#
_cell.length_a   1.000
_cell.length_b   1.000
_cell.length_c   1.000
_cell.angle_alpha   90.00
_cell.angle_beta   90.00
_cell.angle_gamma   90.00
#
_symmetry.space_group_name_H-M   'P 1'
#
loop_
_entity.id
_entity.type
_entity.pdbx_description
1 polymer ?
#
loop_
_entity_poly.entity_id
_entity_poly.type
_entity_poly.pdbx_seq_one_letter_code
_entity_poly.pdbx_strand_id
1 'polypeptide(L)'
;MVRSFFNPAWKDLGVLATYGRWLGTNWVWVEWLAIYHAIFSITIPILLVELTFPQSKTRIWLSSRMRVLFHGLLVLAIILGFFAFPYDPGVLAIAGCIAAVIALGWLAKRIPNISPTHRNLKVSWKILAPLGFSVPALFFFLFNSALIPFAAGTMIVGGFMVLGYERLLTRWARRGFSDIQKLGLITGALGFFVFFFDFILDLFLGRLGTSVLGLAFVVYLLWIRKIILQLHGKRPSVQLGSEMPEHTEPGVR
;
A
#
# COMPACT_ATOMS: atom_id res chain seq x y z
N MET A 1 13.96 11.23 1.90
CA MET A 1 12.73 11.24 1.06
C MET A 1 12.01 12.58 1.13
N VAL A 2 11.50 13.04 2.29
CA VAL A 2 10.71 14.31 2.40
C VAL A 2 11.44 15.55 1.86
N ARG A 3 12.78 15.57 1.82
CA ARG A 3 13.57 16.62 1.15
C ARG A 3 13.18 16.86 -0.31
N SER A 4 12.75 15.83 -1.04
CA SER A 4 12.33 15.95 -2.44
C SER A 4 11.10 16.82 -2.62
N PHE A 5 10.31 17.02 -1.56
CA PHE A 5 9.17 17.94 -1.57
C PHE A 5 9.60 19.40 -1.72
N PHE A 6 10.78 19.74 -1.21
CA PHE A 6 11.27 21.10 -1.16
C PHE A 6 12.32 21.37 -2.23
N ASN A 7 13.25 20.44 -2.47
CA ASN A 7 14.36 20.65 -3.39
C ASN A 7 13.90 20.78 -4.86
N PRO A 8 14.06 21.95 -5.51
CA PRO A 8 13.71 22.14 -6.93
C PRO A 8 14.56 21.34 -7.90
N ALA A 9 15.78 21.00 -7.51
CA ALA A 9 16.71 20.19 -8.31
C ALA A 9 16.62 18.69 -7.98
N TRP A 10 15.54 18.22 -7.36
CA TRP A 10 15.39 16.80 -7.08
C TRP A 10 15.28 16.00 -8.39
N LYS A 11 16.22 15.07 -8.59
CA LYS A 11 16.41 14.33 -9.85
C LYS A 11 15.17 13.57 -10.35
N ASP A 12 14.29 13.16 -9.44
CA ASP A 12 13.11 12.35 -9.80
C ASP A 12 11.87 13.19 -10.11
N LEU A 13 11.96 14.53 -10.09
CA LEU A 13 10.80 15.40 -10.34
C LEU A 13 10.33 15.35 -11.80
N GLY A 14 11.23 15.13 -12.76
CA GLY A 14 10.88 15.18 -14.18
C GLY A 14 10.13 16.47 -14.54
N VAL A 15 8.97 16.35 -15.20
CA VAL A 15 8.12 17.49 -15.57
C VAL A 15 7.59 18.26 -14.36
N LEU A 16 7.49 17.65 -13.19
CA LEU A 16 7.07 18.34 -11.95
C LEU A 16 8.13 19.33 -11.45
N ALA A 17 9.33 19.37 -12.04
CA ALA A 17 10.27 20.45 -11.75
C ALA A 17 9.76 21.82 -12.23
N THR A 18 8.87 21.85 -13.23
CA THR A 18 8.41 23.10 -13.88
C THR A 18 7.13 23.68 -13.26
N TYR A 19 6.33 22.89 -12.53
CA TYR A 19 5.09 23.33 -11.90
C TYR A 19 4.82 22.61 -10.57
N GLY A 20 3.70 22.90 -9.90
CA GLY A 20 3.33 22.23 -8.65
C GLY A 20 3.84 22.91 -7.38
N ARG A 21 4.67 23.96 -7.51
CA ARG A 21 5.30 24.64 -6.38
C ARG A 21 4.47 25.78 -5.81
N TRP A 22 4.28 25.75 -4.50
CA TRP A 22 3.72 26.85 -3.71
C TRP A 22 4.35 26.85 -2.31
N LEU A 23 4.74 28.02 -1.80
CA LEU A 23 5.47 28.17 -0.52
C LEU A 23 6.73 27.26 -0.44
N GLY A 24 7.52 27.22 -1.53
CA GLY A 24 8.74 26.41 -1.60
C GLY A 24 8.51 24.89 -1.68
N THR A 25 7.26 24.43 -1.62
CA THR A 25 6.88 23.00 -1.59
C THR A 25 6.26 22.60 -2.92
N ASN A 26 6.68 21.47 -3.49
CA ASN A 26 6.01 20.88 -4.64
C ASN A 26 4.84 20.01 -4.19
N TRP A 27 3.63 20.58 -4.16
CA TRP A 27 2.44 19.95 -3.61
C TRP A 27 1.93 18.79 -4.45
N VAL A 28 2.07 18.88 -5.77
CA VAL A 28 1.73 17.79 -6.70
C VAL A 28 2.62 16.58 -6.43
N TRP A 29 3.92 16.81 -6.23
CA TRP A 29 4.87 15.76 -5.86
C TRP A 29 4.63 15.20 -4.44
N VAL A 30 4.27 16.05 -3.48
CA VAL A 30 3.92 15.63 -2.11
C VAL A 30 2.73 14.68 -2.14
N GLU A 31 1.64 15.06 -2.81
CA GLU A 31 0.43 14.24 -2.95
C GLU A 31 0.76 12.90 -3.60
N TRP A 32 1.41 12.97 -4.77
CA TRP A 32 1.88 11.80 -5.52
C TRP A 32 2.64 10.81 -4.66
N LEU A 33 3.70 11.28 -4.02
CA LEU A 33 4.65 10.42 -3.32
C LEU A 33 4.07 9.89 -2.01
N ALA A 34 3.20 10.66 -1.35
CA ALA A 34 2.48 10.21 -0.15
C ALA A 34 1.53 9.05 -0.49
N ILE A 35 0.75 9.17 -1.56
CA ILE A 35 -0.16 8.10 -2.03
C ILE A 35 0.66 6.87 -2.44
N TYR A 36 1.73 7.08 -3.21
CA TYR A 36 2.62 6.00 -3.64
C TYR A 36 3.16 5.21 -2.44
N HIS A 37 3.76 5.88 -1.44
CA HIS A 37 4.32 5.19 -0.28
C HIS A 37 3.25 4.53 0.60
N ALA A 38 2.09 5.16 0.76
CA ALA A 38 0.97 4.56 1.50
C ALA A 38 0.53 3.23 0.90
N ILE A 39 0.49 3.12 -0.43
CA ILE A 39 0.07 1.90 -1.13
C ILE A 39 1.22 0.89 -1.24
N PHE A 40 2.34 1.29 -1.84
CA PHE A 40 3.39 0.36 -2.28
C PHE A 40 4.44 0.06 -1.22
N SER A 41 4.69 0.96 -0.27
CA SER A 41 5.70 0.78 0.78
C SER A 41 5.11 0.40 2.13
N ILE A 42 3.78 0.54 2.32
CA ILE A 42 3.11 0.25 3.58
C ILE A 42 2.02 -0.80 3.37
N THR A 43 0.95 -0.46 2.65
CA THR A 43 -0.24 -1.32 2.57
C THR A 43 0.04 -2.66 1.89
N ILE A 44 0.65 -2.66 0.71
CA ILE A 44 0.96 -3.89 -0.03
C ILE A 44 1.93 -4.80 0.74
N PRO A 45 3.07 -4.32 1.26
CA PRO A 45 3.96 -5.16 2.09
C PRO A 45 3.25 -5.77 3.30
N ILE A 46 2.43 -4.99 4.01
CA ILE A 46 1.65 -5.51 5.14
C ILE A 46 0.73 -6.63 4.69
N LEU A 47 -0.04 -6.41 3.62
CA LEU A 47 -0.96 -7.42 3.10
C LEU A 47 -0.24 -8.67 2.60
N LEU A 48 0.93 -8.54 1.95
CA LEU A 48 1.72 -9.68 1.52
C LEU A 48 2.19 -10.52 2.72
N VAL A 49 2.66 -9.89 3.80
CA VAL A 49 3.04 -10.59 5.03
C VAL A 49 1.83 -11.30 5.65
N GLU A 50 0.68 -10.63 5.73
CA GLU A 50 -0.55 -11.21 6.27
C GLU A 50 -1.09 -12.39 5.44
N LEU A 51 -0.94 -12.34 4.12
CA LEU A 51 -1.35 -13.42 3.21
C LEU A 51 -0.39 -14.62 3.29
N THR A 52 0.91 -14.36 3.41
CA THR A 52 1.93 -15.41 3.57
C THR A 52 1.86 -16.06 4.96
N PHE A 53 1.61 -15.28 6.00
CA PHE A 53 1.57 -15.73 7.40
C PHE A 53 0.25 -15.34 8.08
N PRO A 54 -0.87 -16.05 7.83
CA PRO A 54 -2.19 -15.69 8.36
C PRO A 54 -2.27 -15.63 9.89
N GLN A 55 -1.43 -16.40 10.58
CA GLN A 55 -1.35 -16.43 12.05
C GLN A 55 -0.80 -15.11 12.64
N SER A 56 -0.13 -14.31 11.82
CA SER A 56 0.48 -13.04 12.23
C SER A 56 -0.46 -11.83 12.09
N LYS A 57 -1.65 -11.99 11.49
CA LYS A 57 -2.62 -10.88 11.23
C LYS A 57 -3.02 -10.10 12.48
N THR A 58 -3.05 -10.75 13.66
CA THR A 58 -3.51 -10.14 14.92
C THR A 58 -2.41 -9.98 15.96
N ARG A 59 -1.15 -10.22 15.58
CA ARG A 59 -0.01 -10.21 16.50
C ARG A 59 0.91 -9.04 16.19
N ILE A 60 1.55 -8.50 17.23
CA ILE A 60 2.66 -7.57 17.06
C ILE A 60 3.82 -8.35 16.42
N TRP A 61 4.27 -7.95 15.23
CA TRP A 61 5.31 -8.67 14.49
C TRP A 61 6.71 -8.50 15.09
N LEU A 62 6.95 -7.36 15.74
CA LEU A 62 8.28 -7.02 16.27
C LEU A 62 8.32 -7.17 17.78
N SER A 63 9.24 -7.99 18.26
CA SER A 63 9.60 -8.03 19.68
C SER A 63 10.13 -6.67 20.16
N SER A 64 10.16 -6.43 21.47
CA SER A 64 10.66 -5.15 22.02
C SER A 64 12.09 -4.83 21.58
N ARG A 65 12.97 -5.85 21.51
CA ARG A 65 14.36 -5.70 21.04
C ARG A 65 14.41 -5.32 19.55
N MET A 66 13.60 -5.99 18.73
CA MET A 66 13.50 -5.66 17.30
C MET A 66 12.98 -4.25 17.10
N ARG A 67 11.99 -3.80 17.88
CA ARG A 67 11.51 -2.41 17.80
C ARG A 67 12.65 -1.43 18.03
N VAL A 68 13.45 -1.60 19.08
CA VAL A 68 14.61 -0.72 19.33
C VAL A 68 15.58 -0.73 18.15
N LEU A 69 15.92 -1.90 17.62
CA LEU A 69 16.79 -2.02 16.44
C LEU A 69 16.24 -1.26 15.23
N PHE A 70 14.96 -1.48 14.88
CA PHE A 70 14.33 -0.81 13.74
C PHE A 70 14.24 0.71 13.91
N HIS A 71 13.99 1.21 15.13
CA HIS A 71 14.05 2.64 15.41
C HIS A 71 15.48 3.19 15.26
N GLY A 72 16.48 2.45 15.76
CA GLY A 72 17.89 2.82 15.58
C GLY A 72 18.31 2.88 14.11
N LEU A 73 17.90 1.88 13.31
CA LEU A 73 18.14 1.86 11.87
C LEU A 73 17.43 3.01 11.15
N LEU A 74 16.22 3.37 11.56
CA LEU A 74 15.50 4.53 11.01
C LEU A 74 16.25 5.83 11.31
N VAL A 75 16.68 6.04 12.56
CA VAL A 75 17.47 7.22 12.95
C VAL A 75 18.77 7.28 12.15
N LEU A 76 19.48 6.15 12.03
CA LEU A 76 20.70 6.07 11.23
C LEU A 76 20.42 6.41 9.75
N ALA A 77 19.37 5.85 9.15
CA ALA A 77 18.99 6.14 7.78
C ALA A 77 18.65 7.62 7.56
N ILE A 78 18.02 8.27 8.55
CA ILE A 78 17.77 9.71 8.53
C ILE A 78 19.11 10.46 8.50
N ILE A 79 20.02 10.18 9.45
CA ILE A 79 21.33 10.83 9.54
C ILE A 79 22.11 10.66 8.23
N LEU A 80 22.22 9.43 7.71
CA LEU A 80 22.89 9.15 6.44
C LEU A 80 22.24 9.90 5.28
N GLY A 81 20.91 10.00 5.27
CA GLY A 81 20.18 10.80 4.28
C GLY A 81 20.48 12.31 4.37
N PHE A 82 20.76 12.84 5.56
CA PHE A 82 21.16 14.24 5.74
C PHE A 82 22.50 14.52 5.02
N PHE A 83 23.46 13.60 5.14
CA PHE A 83 24.77 13.69 4.49
C PHE A 83 24.73 13.39 2.98
N ALA A 84 23.99 12.36 2.57
CA ALA A 84 23.97 11.90 1.18
C ALA A 84 23.27 12.87 0.21
N PHE A 85 22.35 13.73 0.71
CA PHE A 85 21.52 14.59 -0.14
C PHE A 85 21.46 16.03 0.39
N PRO A 86 22.57 16.78 0.44
CA PRO A 86 22.65 18.08 1.09
C PRO A 86 21.63 19.07 0.51
N TYR A 87 20.65 19.47 1.31
CA TYR A 87 19.65 20.50 0.99
C TYR A 87 18.99 20.96 2.29
N ASP A 88 18.87 22.27 2.49
CA ASP A 88 18.19 22.86 3.64
C ASP A 88 16.80 23.38 3.24
N PRO A 89 15.70 22.72 3.68
CA PRO A 89 14.34 23.20 3.43
C PRO A 89 13.92 24.35 4.35
N GLY A 90 14.73 24.70 5.35
CA GLY A 90 14.40 25.70 6.37
C GLY A 90 13.57 25.15 7.54
N VAL A 91 13.65 25.83 8.69
CA VAL A 91 13.02 25.40 9.95
C VAL A 91 11.50 25.32 9.85
N LEU A 92 10.86 26.26 9.16
CA LEU A 92 9.40 26.30 9.01
C LEU A 92 8.87 25.09 8.22
N ALA A 93 9.60 24.64 7.20
CA ALA A 93 9.24 23.46 6.44
C ALA A 93 9.32 22.19 7.28
N ILE A 94 10.37 22.05 8.09
CA ILE A 94 10.54 20.93 9.03
C ILE A 94 9.42 20.94 10.07
N ALA A 95 9.14 22.10 10.68
CA ALA A 95 8.05 22.25 11.64
C ALA A 95 6.69 21.91 11.02
N GLY A 96 6.44 22.35 9.78
CA GLY A 96 5.24 22.01 9.01
C GLY A 96 5.10 20.51 8.75
N CYS A 97 6.19 19.81 8.40
CA CYS A 97 6.18 18.35 8.26
C CYS A 97 5.84 17.64 9.58
N ILE A 98 6.44 18.06 10.70
CA ILE A 98 6.15 17.49 12.01
C ILE A 98 4.67 17.70 12.37
N ALA A 99 4.15 18.93 12.18
CA ALA A 99 2.75 19.24 12.41
C ALA A 99 1.82 18.39 11.53
N ALA A 100 2.15 18.22 10.24
CA ALA A 100 1.38 17.38 9.32
C ALA A 100 1.36 15.91 9.77
N VAL A 101 2.50 15.34 10.18
CA VAL A 101 2.58 13.96 10.67
C VAL A 101 1.73 13.78 11.94
N ILE A 102 1.79 14.73 12.89
CA ILE A 102 0.96 14.70 14.10
C ILE A 102 -0.53 14.77 13.74
N ALA A 103 -0.91 15.70 12.87
CA ALA A 103 -2.29 15.89 12.44
C ALA A 103 -2.84 14.65 11.72
N LEU A 104 -2.07 14.07 10.80
CA LEU A 104 -2.43 12.83 10.10
C LEU A 104 -2.52 11.64 11.06
N GLY A 105 -1.58 11.51 12.00
CA GLY A 105 -1.62 10.47 13.03
C GLY A 105 -2.83 10.60 13.96
N TRP A 106 -3.22 11.82 14.30
CA TRP A 106 -4.45 12.09 15.06
C TRP A 106 -5.70 11.78 14.24
N LEU A 107 -5.74 12.17 12.96
CA LEU A 107 -6.88 11.88 12.07
C LEU A 107 -7.03 10.38 11.83
N ALA A 108 -5.92 9.64 11.68
CA ALA A 108 -5.94 8.19 11.51
C ALA A 108 -6.63 7.48 12.68
N LYS A 109 -6.52 7.99 13.91
CA LYS A 109 -7.22 7.44 15.09
C LYS A 109 -8.75 7.62 15.03
N ARG A 110 -9.24 8.53 14.18
CA ARG A 110 -10.68 8.78 13.99
C ARG A 110 -11.30 7.94 12.87
N ILE A 111 -10.48 7.24 12.08
CA ILE A 111 -10.98 6.40 11.01
C ILE A 111 -11.57 5.12 11.63
N PRO A 112 -12.87 4.83 11.42
CA PRO A 112 -13.50 3.66 12.00
C PRO A 112 -12.90 2.39 11.39
N ASN A 113 -12.70 1.36 12.22
CA ASN A 113 -12.26 0.07 11.72
C ASN A 113 -13.38 -0.57 10.88
N ILE A 114 -13.13 -0.77 9.60
CA ILE A 114 -14.12 -1.35 8.68
C ILE A 114 -14.15 -2.86 8.90
N SER A 115 -15.07 -3.29 9.76
CA SER A 115 -15.38 -4.72 9.90
C SER A 115 -16.28 -5.17 8.73
N PRO A 116 -15.96 -6.28 8.05
CA PRO A 116 -16.82 -6.78 7.00
C PRO A 116 -18.18 -7.18 7.58
N THR A 117 -19.24 -6.52 7.12
CA THR A 117 -20.63 -6.80 7.52
C THR A 117 -21.11 -8.13 6.92
N HIS A 118 -20.60 -8.46 5.73
CA HIS A 118 -20.86 -9.72 5.04
C HIS A 118 -19.55 -10.34 4.55
N ARG A 119 -19.53 -11.64 4.27
CA ARG A 119 -18.42 -12.35 3.59
C ARG A 119 -18.87 -12.90 2.24
N ASN A 120 -19.40 -12.02 1.38
CA ASN A 120 -20.03 -12.43 0.11
C ASN A 120 -19.74 -11.43 -1.02
N LEU A 121 -18.51 -10.91 -1.09
CA LEU A 121 -18.12 -10.09 -2.22
C LEU A 121 -18.07 -10.95 -3.49
N LYS A 122 -19.07 -10.79 -4.36
CA LYS A 122 -19.17 -11.48 -5.66
C LYS A 122 -18.42 -10.74 -6.77
N VAL A 123 -17.13 -10.43 -6.56
CA VAL A 123 -16.27 -9.80 -7.56
C VAL A 123 -15.14 -10.76 -7.92
N SER A 124 -14.98 -11.03 -9.21
CA SER A 124 -13.96 -11.97 -9.68
C SER A 124 -12.58 -11.33 -9.75
N TRP A 125 -11.53 -12.16 -9.69
CA TRP A 125 -10.15 -11.71 -9.85
C TRP A 125 -9.90 -11.01 -11.20
N LYS A 126 -10.69 -11.35 -12.24
CA LYS A 126 -10.66 -10.73 -13.57
C LYS A 126 -11.02 -9.25 -13.56
N ILE A 127 -11.74 -8.78 -12.54
CA ILE A 127 -12.06 -7.35 -12.34
C ILE A 127 -11.02 -6.72 -11.42
N LEU A 128 -10.63 -7.44 -10.37
CA LEU A 128 -9.74 -6.91 -9.32
C LEU A 128 -8.31 -6.69 -9.79
N ALA A 129 -7.75 -7.57 -10.62
CA ALA A 129 -6.40 -7.39 -11.12
C ALA A 129 -6.28 -6.18 -12.07
N PRO A 130 -7.16 -6.00 -13.09
CA PRO A 130 -7.16 -4.76 -13.88
C PRO A 130 -7.43 -3.51 -13.05
N LEU A 131 -8.34 -3.59 -12.07
CA LEU A 131 -8.57 -2.46 -11.16
C LEU A 131 -7.31 -2.10 -10.37
N GLY A 132 -6.64 -3.10 -9.79
CA GLY A 132 -5.37 -2.90 -9.09
C GLY A 132 -4.30 -2.30 -9.98
N PHE A 133 -4.20 -2.73 -11.24
CA PHE A 133 -3.27 -2.19 -12.24
C PHE A 133 -3.60 -0.74 -12.62
N SER A 134 -4.89 -0.41 -12.75
CA SER A 134 -5.33 0.93 -13.14
C SER A 134 -4.94 2.01 -12.14
N VAL A 135 -4.82 1.68 -10.85
CA VAL A 135 -4.41 2.65 -9.82
C VAL A 135 -3.04 3.25 -10.20
N PRO A 136 -1.91 2.51 -10.13
CA PRO A 136 -0.62 3.10 -10.46
C PRO A 136 -0.55 3.57 -11.92
N ALA A 137 -1.24 2.94 -12.87
CA ALA A 137 -1.22 3.38 -14.27
C ALA A 137 -1.81 4.79 -14.45
N LEU A 138 -3.03 5.03 -13.95
CA LEU A 138 -3.69 6.33 -14.07
C LEU A 138 -2.94 7.39 -13.27
N PHE A 139 -2.46 7.02 -12.08
CA PHE A 139 -1.62 7.89 -11.26
C PHE A 139 -0.36 8.26 -12.06
N PHE A 140 0.42 7.29 -12.56
CA PHE A 140 1.70 7.58 -13.23
C PHE A 140 1.48 8.46 -14.44
N PHE A 141 0.45 8.16 -15.22
CA PHE A 141 0.08 8.94 -16.38
C PHE A 141 -0.34 10.37 -16.00
N LEU A 142 -1.24 10.56 -15.03
CA LEU A 142 -1.70 11.89 -14.61
C LEU A 142 -0.54 12.78 -14.16
N PHE A 143 0.34 12.27 -13.30
CA PHE A 143 1.36 13.09 -12.65
C PHE A 143 2.64 13.26 -13.51
N ASN A 144 2.95 12.33 -14.41
CA ASN A 144 4.15 12.43 -15.26
C ASN A 144 3.88 13.00 -16.67
N SER A 145 2.63 13.06 -17.13
CA SER A 145 2.31 13.56 -18.48
C SER A 145 2.24 15.08 -18.59
N ALA A 146 2.07 15.79 -17.46
CA ALA A 146 1.71 17.21 -17.42
C ALA A 146 0.48 17.58 -18.29
N LEU A 147 -0.48 16.64 -18.44
CA LEU A 147 -1.75 16.89 -19.12
C LEU A 147 -2.48 18.13 -18.59
N ILE A 148 -2.34 18.39 -17.29
CA ILE A 148 -2.88 19.55 -16.60
C ILE A 148 -1.68 20.26 -15.95
N PRO A 149 -0.99 21.18 -16.64
CA PRO A 149 0.28 21.74 -16.20
C PRO A 149 0.11 22.88 -15.17
N PHE A 150 -0.88 22.76 -14.26
CA PHE A 150 -1.07 23.68 -13.16
C PHE A 150 -1.50 22.93 -11.89
N ALA A 151 -0.87 23.30 -10.77
CA ALA A 151 -0.89 22.51 -9.54
C ALA A 151 -2.30 22.17 -9.05
N ALA A 152 -3.17 23.17 -8.92
CA ALA A 152 -4.50 23.00 -8.37
C ALA A 152 -5.34 22.01 -9.19
N GLY A 153 -5.25 22.07 -10.53
CA GLY A 153 -6.00 21.17 -11.41
C GLY A 153 -5.55 19.72 -11.27
N THR A 154 -4.23 19.48 -11.30
CA THR A 154 -3.66 18.14 -11.10
C THR A 154 -4.06 17.56 -9.75
N MET A 155 -3.95 18.35 -8.68
CA MET A 155 -4.28 17.92 -7.32
C MET A 155 -5.77 17.66 -7.14
N ILE A 156 -6.64 18.48 -7.72
CA ILE A 156 -8.09 18.26 -7.65
C ILE A 156 -8.46 16.94 -8.33
N VAL A 157 -7.94 16.69 -9.54
CA VAL A 157 -8.18 15.44 -10.27
C VAL A 157 -7.59 14.25 -9.50
N GLY A 158 -6.37 14.37 -8.98
CA GLY A 158 -5.74 13.37 -8.12
C GLY A 158 -6.58 13.04 -6.89
N GLY A 159 -7.05 14.05 -6.18
CA GLY A 159 -7.94 13.91 -5.04
C GLY A 159 -9.25 13.20 -5.37
N PHE A 160 -9.90 13.56 -6.49
CA PHE A 160 -11.12 12.87 -6.94
C PHE A 160 -10.85 11.40 -7.29
N MET A 161 -9.70 11.08 -7.90
CA MET A 161 -9.30 9.71 -8.16
C MET A 161 -9.11 8.92 -6.87
N VAL A 162 -8.37 9.46 -5.89
CA VAL A 162 -8.19 8.82 -4.57
C VAL A 162 -9.55 8.53 -3.93
N LEU A 163 -10.41 9.54 -3.83
CA LEU A 163 -11.75 9.40 -3.23
C LEU A 163 -12.63 8.40 -4.00
N GLY A 164 -12.50 8.35 -5.33
CA GLY A 164 -13.20 7.36 -6.15
C GLY A 164 -12.80 5.92 -5.82
N TYR A 165 -11.49 5.64 -5.80
CA TYR A 165 -10.97 4.33 -5.41
C TYR A 165 -11.27 3.99 -3.95
N GLU A 166 -11.10 4.94 -3.03
CA GLU A 166 -11.36 4.77 -1.60
C GLU A 166 -12.83 4.43 -1.32
N ARG A 167 -13.78 5.14 -1.92
CA ARG A 167 -15.22 4.84 -1.82
C ARG A 167 -15.56 3.46 -2.40
N LEU A 168 -15.02 3.12 -3.57
CA LEU A 168 -15.27 1.84 -4.22
C LEU A 168 -14.73 0.67 -3.37
N LEU A 169 -13.47 0.76 -2.95
CA LEU A 169 -12.82 -0.28 -2.16
C LEU A 169 -13.42 -0.39 -0.77
N THR A 170 -13.81 0.72 -0.13
CA THR A 170 -14.53 0.71 1.15
C THR A 170 -15.88 0.01 1.03
N ARG A 171 -16.64 0.30 -0.03
CA ARG A 171 -17.91 -0.38 -0.30
C ARG A 171 -17.73 -1.89 -0.46
N TRP A 172 -16.68 -2.33 -1.14
CA TRP A 172 -16.37 -3.75 -1.29
C TRP A 172 -15.78 -4.39 -0.04
N ALA A 173 -15.00 -3.65 0.74
CA ALA A 173 -14.44 -4.10 2.02
C ALA A 173 -15.55 -4.42 3.03
N ARG A 174 -16.61 -3.62 3.07
CA ARG A 174 -17.82 -3.90 3.88
C ARG A 174 -18.51 -5.21 3.48
N ARG A 175 -18.40 -5.63 2.21
CA ARG A 175 -18.93 -6.91 1.70
C ARG A 175 -17.98 -8.11 1.93
N GLY A 176 -16.77 -7.84 2.42
CA GLY A 176 -15.77 -8.83 2.80
C GLY A 176 -14.93 -9.35 1.62
N PHE A 177 -13.70 -8.84 1.49
CA PHE A 177 -12.71 -9.42 0.59
C PHE A 177 -12.21 -10.77 1.10
N SER A 178 -12.22 -11.78 0.22
CA SER A 178 -11.44 -13.00 0.41
C SER A 178 -9.94 -12.75 0.18
N ASP A 179 -9.10 -13.62 0.74
CA ASP A 179 -7.64 -13.50 0.60
C ASP A 179 -7.19 -13.60 -0.88
N ILE A 180 -7.89 -14.38 -1.72
CA ILE A 180 -7.60 -14.45 -3.16
C ILE A 180 -7.97 -13.16 -3.90
N GLN A 181 -9.02 -12.46 -3.46
CA GLN A 181 -9.42 -11.18 -4.04
C GLN A 181 -8.45 -10.06 -3.65
N LYS A 182 -7.97 -10.05 -2.40
CA LYS A 182 -6.89 -9.15 -1.95
C LYS A 182 -5.64 -9.38 -2.79
N LEU A 183 -5.23 -10.64 -2.96
CA LEU A 183 -4.10 -10.99 -3.81
C LEU A 183 -4.32 -10.49 -5.25
N GLY A 184 -5.52 -10.63 -5.81
CA GLY A 184 -5.84 -10.11 -7.15
C GLY A 184 -5.58 -8.60 -7.30
N LEU A 185 -6.03 -7.78 -6.34
CA LEU A 185 -5.74 -6.34 -6.33
C LEU A 185 -4.24 -6.05 -6.24
N ILE A 186 -3.54 -6.73 -5.35
CA ILE A 186 -2.10 -6.56 -5.14
C ILE A 186 -1.30 -6.98 -6.38
N THR A 187 -1.64 -8.12 -6.98
CA THR A 187 -1.03 -8.60 -8.23
C THR A 187 -1.25 -7.60 -9.36
N GLY A 188 -2.44 -7.00 -9.46
CA GLY A 188 -2.69 -5.93 -10.42
C GLY A 188 -1.78 -4.73 -10.22
N ALA A 189 -1.74 -4.21 -8.99
CA ALA A 189 -0.96 -3.02 -8.65
C ALA A 189 0.56 -3.22 -8.83
N LEU A 190 1.08 -4.37 -8.39
CA LEU A 190 2.49 -4.72 -8.59
C LEU A 190 2.79 -5.08 -10.05
N GLY A 191 1.82 -5.68 -10.75
CA GLY A 191 1.94 -6.02 -12.16
C GLY A 191 2.27 -4.81 -13.02
N PHE A 192 1.74 -3.63 -12.70
CA PHE A 192 2.15 -2.39 -13.36
C PHE A 192 3.67 -2.16 -13.29
N PHE A 193 4.30 -2.28 -12.11
CA PHE A 193 5.74 -2.10 -11.98
C PHE A 193 6.54 -3.23 -12.62
N VAL A 194 6.11 -4.47 -12.44
CA VAL A 194 6.79 -5.61 -13.05
C VAL A 194 6.81 -5.46 -14.58
N PHE A 195 5.65 -5.22 -15.21
CA PHE A 195 5.60 -5.09 -16.66
C PHE A 195 6.23 -3.78 -17.17
N PHE A 196 5.91 -2.64 -16.55
CA PHE A 196 6.30 -1.33 -17.07
C PHE A 196 7.69 -0.87 -16.63
N PHE A 197 8.09 -1.14 -15.39
CA PHE A 197 9.40 -0.73 -14.89
C PHE A 197 10.44 -1.82 -15.06
N ASP A 198 10.13 -3.06 -14.70
CA ASP A 198 11.15 -4.11 -14.67
C ASP A 198 11.44 -4.67 -16.05
N PHE A 199 10.41 -4.98 -16.85
CA PHE A 199 10.60 -5.54 -18.19
C PHE A 199 10.82 -4.47 -19.27
N ILE A 200 9.96 -3.44 -19.33
CA ILE A 200 10.08 -2.42 -20.40
C ILE A 200 11.38 -1.60 -20.23
N LEU A 201 11.79 -1.19 -19.03
CA LEU A 201 13.03 -0.40 -18.91
C LEU A 201 14.30 -1.23 -19.12
N ASP A 202 14.31 -2.52 -18.75
CA ASP A 202 15.45 -3.40 -19.02
C ASP A 202 15.59 -3.66 -20.52
N LEU A 203 14.47 -4.03 -21.17
CA LEU A 203 14.43 -4.42 -22.58
C LEU A 203 14.66 -3.23 -23.53
N PHE A 204 14.18 -2.04 -23.18
CA PHE A 204 14.26 -0.86 -24.06
C PHE A 204 15.27 0.21 -23.61
N LEU A 205 15.74 0.20 -22.36
CA LEU A 205 16.66 1.22 -21.82
C LEU A 205 17.94 0.64 -21.18
N GLY A 206 18.18 -0.67 -21.32
CA GLY A 206 19.46 -1.32 -21.00
C GLY A 206 19.81 -1.41 -19.51
N ARG A 207 18.81 -1.32 -18.62
CA ARG A 207 19.02 -1.48 -17.17
C ARG A 207 19.04 -2.95 -16.76
N LEU A 208 20.20 -3.58 -16.90
CA LEU A 208 20.39 -5.00 -16.60
C LEU A 208 19.94 -5.38 -15.18
N GLY A 209 19.02 -6.35 -15.10
CA GLY A 209 18.69 -7.08 -13.86
C GLY A 209 17.35 -6.72 -13.23
N THR A 210 16.65 -5.68 -13.70
CA THR A 210 15.30 -5.37 -13.20
C THR A 210 14.30 -6.43 -13.62
N SER A 211 14.43 -7.01 -14.82
CA SER A 211 13.55 -8.11 -15.27
C SER A 211 13.62 -9.36 -14.38
N VAL A 212 14.79 -9.66 -13.83
CA VAL A 212 14.99 -10.80 -12.91
C VAL A 212 14.24 -10.56 -11.60
N LEU A 213 14.28 -9.34 -11.07
CA LEU A 213 13.52 -8.95 -9.89
C LEU A 213 12.01 -9.05 -10.16
N GLY A 214 11.56 -8.56 -11.32
CA GLY A 214 10.17 -8.67 -11.76
C GLY A 214 9.70 -10.13 -11.82
N LEU A 215 10.51 -11.02 -12.40
CA LEU A 215 10.22 -12.45 -12.45
C LEU A 215 10.17 -13.09 -11.06
N ALA A 216 11.10 -12.75 -10.17
CA ALA A 216 11.10 -13.22 -8.79
C ALA A 216 9.82 -12.82 -8.04
N PHE A 217 9.35 -11.59 -8.25
CA PHE A 217 8.06 -11.13 -7.70
C PHE A 217 6.88 -11.92 -8.25
N VAL A 218 6.85 -12.22 -9.55
CA VAL A 218 5.79 -13.05 -10.15
C VAL A 218 5.77 -14.44 -9.50
N VAL A 219 6.93 -15.08 -9.36
CA VAL A 219 7.05 -16.38 -8.69
C VAL A 219 6.56 -16.32 -7.24
N TYR A 220 6.94 -15.27 -6.51
CA TYR A 220 6.48 -15.05 -5.13
C TYR A 220 4.96 -14.91 -5.03
N LEU A 221 4.32 -14.15 -5.92
CA LEU A 221 2.85 -14.00 -5.94
C LEU A 221 2.12 -15.30 -6.28
N LEU A 222 2.67 -16.10 -7.21
CA LEU A 222 2.13 -17.43 -7.53
C LEU A 222 2.28 -18.39 -6.34
N TRP A 223 3.38 -18.30 -5.60
CA TRP A 223 3.59 -19.07 -4.38
C TRP A 223 2.57 -18.71 -3.29
N ILE A 224 2.33 -17.43 -3.04
CA ILE A 224 1.27 -17.00 -2.10
C ILE A 224 -0.09 -17.53 -2.53
N ARG A 225 -0.41 -17.47 -3.82
CA ARG A 225 -1.68 -18.02 -4.35
C ARG A 225 -1.82 -19.50 -3.99
N LYS A 226 -0.76 -20.29 -4.15
CA LYS A 226 -0.73 -21.71 -3.78
C LYS A 226 -1.00 -21.91 -2.29
N ILE A 227 -0.37 -21.12 -1.41
CA ILE A 227 -0.59 -21.16 0.05
C ILE A 227 -2.07 -20.91 0.37
N ILE A 228 -2.66 -19.85 -0.20
CA ILE A 228 -4.06 -19.48 0.04
C ILE A 228 -5.00 -20.62 -0.36
N LEU A 229 -4.76 -21.25 -1.52
CA LEU A 229 -5.59 -22.35 -2.01
C LEU A 229 -5.46 -23.60 -1.13
N GLN A 230 -4.25 -23.94 -0.67
CA GLN A 230 -4.02 -25.05 0.25
C GLN A 230 -4.70 -24.85 1.60
N LEU A 231 -4.69 -23.63 2.14
CA LEU A 231 -5.35 -23.31 3.41
C LEU A 231 -6.89 -23.36 3.30
N HIS A 232 -7.46 -22.99 2.16
CA HIS A 232 -8.90 -23.12 1.93
C HIS A 232 -9.33 -24.58 1.73
N GLY A 233 -8.52 -25.40 1.04
CA GLY A 233 -8.80 -26.82 0.84
C GLY A 233 -8.67 -27.69 2.09
N LYS A 234 -7.94 -27.22 3.11
CA LYS A 234 -7.72 -27.93 4.39
C LYS A 234 -8.74 -27.62 5.49
N ARG A 235 -9.73 -26.75 5.29
CA ARG A 235 -10.80 -26.59 6.30
C ARG A 235 -11.64 -27.86 6.31
N PRO A 236 -11.66 -28.65 7.40
CA PRO A 236 -12.61 -29.74 7.51
C PRO A 236 -14.01 -29.12 7.42
N SER A 237 -14.88 -29.74 6.64
CA SER A 237 -16.30 -29.55 6.79
C SER A 237 -16.64 -29.88 8.25
N VAL A 238 -16.75 -28.87 9.10
CA VAL A 238 -17.45 -29.03 10.37
C VAL A 238 -18.91 -29.23 9.95
N GLN A 239 -19.27 -30.51 9.73
CA GLN A 239 -20.64 -30.94 9.85
C GLN A 239 -21.06 -30.53 11.25
N LEU A 240 -21.93 -29.51 11.36
CA LEU A 240 -22.83 -29.42 12.50
C LEU A 240 -23.75 -30.65 12.39
N GLY A 241 -23.28 -31.77 12.92
CA GLY A 241 -23.99 -33.02 13.00
C GLY A 241 -24.11 -33.42 14.46
N SER A 242 -25.35 -33.33 14.95
CA SER A 242 -25.98 -34.18 15.96
C SER A 242 -25.36 -34.33 17.35
N GLU A 243 -26.21 -33.99 18.33
CA GLU A 243 -26.35 -34.66 19.63
C GLU A 243 -25.34 -34.30 20.73
N MET A 244 -25.70 -33.28 21.51
CA MET A 244 -25.30 -33.29 22.93
C MET A 244 -26.27 -34.21 23.68
N PRO A 245 -25.76 -35.14 24.51
CA PRO A 245 -26.59 -35.98 25.34
C PRO A 245 -27.31 -35.16 26.40
N GLU A 246 -28.55 -35.56 26.64
CA GLU A 246 -29.45 -35.13 27.71
C GLU A 246 -28.74 -35.23 29.07
N HIS A 247 -28.54 -34.09 29.74
CA HIS A 247 -28.04 -34.06 31.11
C HIS A 247 -29.17 -34.51 32.04
N THR A 248 -29.11 -35.77 32.48
CA THR A 248 -29.89 -36.28 33.60
C THR A 248 -29.37 -35.64 34.89
N GLU A 249 -30.25 -34.89 35.57
CA GLU A 249 -30.06 -34.49 36.96
C GLU A 249 -30.02 -35.73 37.87
N PRO A 250 -29.11 -35.78 38.87
CA PRO A 250 -29.32 -36.60 40.04
C PRO A 250 -29.89 -35.74 41.16
N GLY A 251 -31.16 -35.98 41.49
CA GLY A 251 -31.78 -35.50 42.71
C GLY A 251 -31.28 -36.23 43.97
N VAL A 252 -31.33 -35.48 45.07
CA VAL A 252 -31.62 -35.91 46.46
C VAL A 252 -30.60 -36.85 47.15
N ARG A 253 -29.79 -36.29 48.05
CA ARG A 253 -29.97 -36.36 49.52
C ARG A 253 -29.02 -35.40 50.24
#